data_AF-A0A2V6NHA8-F1
#
_entry.id   AF-A0A2V6NHA8-F1
#
_cell.length_a   1.000
_cell.length_b   1.000
_cell.length_c   1.000
_cell.angle_alpha   90.00
_cell.angle_beta   90.00
_cell.angle_gamma   90.00
#
_symmetry.space_group_name_H-M   'P 1'
#
loop_
_entity.id
_entity.type
_entity.pdbx_description
1 polymer ?
#
loop_
_entity_poly.entity_id
_entity_poly.type
_entity_poly.pdbx_seq_one_letter_code
_entity_poly.pdbx_strand_id
1 'polypeptide(L)'
;MPERTRAMEQMLELSDEDEVTPELLGSQVQKAQEQLLQLRRQQEQIEKQKRELEELSRRQEELERGRAEMTDKLTRSLVVLEREAYETQNKLEQLRATRESFGQHLEVLEGIDPKGWNPSDLHRELSRALSMVDDARAEFSQQRSRLQAIATQDSEDVSLPEAAPEVAGTRGEKSFGQWVLIGFALSLPLITLGLVALLIFWWMAKG
;
A
#
# COMPACT_ATOMS: atom_id res chain seq x y z
N MET A 1 83.22 -67.95 9.17
CA MET A 1 82.08 -67.06 8.86
C MET A 1 82.26 -65.66 9.48
N PRO A 2 83.27 -64.84 9.09
CA PRO A 2 83.45 -63.50 9.68
C PRO A 2 82.99 -62.31 8.79
N GLU A 3 82.63 -62.53 7.53
CA GLU A 3 82.33 -61.40 6.61
C GLU A 3 80.88 -60.91 6.68
N ARG A 4 79.92 -61.78 7.06
CA ARG A 4 78.51 -61.38 7.26
C ARG A 4 78.31 -60.52 8.51
N THR A 5 79.09 -60.76 9.56
CA THR A 5 79.01 -59.98 10.80
C THR A 5 79.56 -58.57 10.61
N ARG A 6 80.62 -58.41 9.81
CA ARG A 6 81.19 -57.10 9.47
C ARG A 6 80.27 -56.25 8.59
N ALA A 7 79.55 -56.88 7.65
CA ALA A 7 78.55 -56.19 6.83
C ALA A 7 77.31 -55.80 7.65
N MET A 8 76.90 -56.63 8.63
CA MET A 8 75.82 -56.27 9.56
C MET A 8 76.25 -55.20 10.57
N GLU A 9 77.50 -55.18 11.03
CA GLU A 9 78.05 -54.09 11.84
C GLU A 9 78.15 -52.79 11.04
N GLN A 10 78.63 -52.82 9.78
CA GLN A 10 78.69 -51.63 8.93
C GLN A 10 77.31 -51.10 8.50
N MET A 11 76.29 -51.97 8.40
CA MET A 11 74.92 -51.52 8.16
C MET A 11 74.22 -51.02 9.44
N LEU A 12 74.66 -51.43 10.63
CA LEU A 12 74.16 -50.91 11.90
C LEU A 12 74.84 -49.56 12.23
N GLU A 13 76.13 -49.42 11.93
CA GLU A 13 76.94 -48.22 12.17
C GLU A 13 76.57 -47.07 11.20
N LEU A 14 76.06 -47.37 10.00
CA LEU A 14 75.45 -46.38 9.09
C LEU A 14 73.98 -46.04 9.41
N SER A 15 73.35 -46.77 10.35
CA SER A 15 71.95 -46.52 10.76
C SER A 15 71.82 -45.79 12.09
N ASP A 16 72.87 -45.80 12.92
CA ASP A 16 72.92 -45.06 14.19
C ASP A 16 73.40 -43.59 14.02
N GLU A 17 73.86 -43.19 12.83
CA GLU A 17 74.26 -41.81 12.51
C GLU A 17 73.17 -40.97 11.81
N ASP A 18 71.94 -41.47 11.73
CA ASP A 18 70.76 -40.59 11.70
C ASP A 18 70.39 -40.24 13.16
N GLU A 19 71.36 -39.71 13.92
CA GLU A 19 71.01 -38.94 15.10
C GLU A 19 70.18 -37.77 14.58
N VAL A 20 68.86 -37.91 14.73
CA VAL A 20 67.89 -36.83 14.61
C VAL A 20 68.33 -35.80 15.66
N THR A 21 69.25 -34.95 15.24
CA THR A 21 69.95 -34.02 16.09
C THR A 21 68.88 -33.09 16.66
N PRO A 22 68.90 -32.76 17.95
CA PRO A 22 67.90 -31.87 18.55
C PRO A 22 67.75 -30.54 17.79
N GLU A 23 68.79 -30.11 17.06
CA GLU A 23 68.76 -28.98 16.13
C GLU A 23 67.90 -29.22 14.87
N LEU A 24 67.94 -30.42 14.27
CA LEU A 24 67.11 -30.80 13.11
C LEU A 24 65.63 -30.90 13.49
N LEU A 25 65.33 -31.48 14.65
CA LEU A 25 63.99 -31.46 15.27
C LEU A 25 63.51 -30.03 15.55
N GLY A 26 64.37 -29.19 16.12
CA GLY A 26 64.09 -27.77 16.33
C GLY A 26 63.77 -27.04 15.02
N SER A 27 64.53 -27.30 13.95
CA SER A 27 64.31 -26.70 12.64
C SER A 27 62.99 -27.13 11.98
N GLN A 28 62.57 -28.40 12.16
CA GLN A 28 61.28 -28.89 11.68
C GLN A 28 60.12 -28.30 12.48
N VAL A 29 60.24 -28.20 13.79
CA VAL A 29 59.25 -27.54 14.65
C VAL A 29 59.12 -26.06 14.30
N GLN A 30 60.24 -25.38 14.02
CA GLN A 30 60.26 -23.98 13.61
C GLN A 30 59.57 -23.80 12.23
N LYS A 31 59.89 -24.63 11.24
CA LYS A 31 59.21 -24.63 9.94
C LYS A 31 57.71 -24.93 10.07
N ALA A 32 57.34 -25.90 10.90
CA ALA A 32 55.94 -26.23 11.15
C ALA A 32 55.20 -25.08 11.86
N GLN A 33 55.86 -24.37 12.78
CA GLN A 33 55.31 -23.16 13.41
C GLN A 33 55.13 -22.02 12.42
N GLU A 34 56.11 -21.76 11.55
CA GLU A 34 56.00 -20.76 10.49
C GLU A 34 54.85 -21.10 9.52
N GLN A 35 54.75 -22.36 9.10
CA GLN A 35 53.66 -22.82 8.25
C GLN A 35 52.29 -22.68 8.94
N LEU A 36 52.18 -23.00 10.23
CA LEU A 36 50.97 -22.77 11.02
C LEU A 36 50.59 -21.28 11.07
N LEU A 37 51.58 -20.40 11.23
CA LEU A 37 51.36 -18.96 11.30
C LEU A 37 50.91 -18.40 9.93
N GLN A 38 51.49 -18.92 8.85
CA GLN A 38 51.12 -18.58 7.48
C GLN A 38 49.71 -19.07 7.13
N LEU A 39 49.37 -20.31 7.50
CA LEU A 39 48.03 -20.88 7.37
C LEU A 39 47.00 -20.10 8.19
N ARG A 40 47.33 -19.67 9.42
CA ARG A 40 46.45 -18.81 10.22
C ARG A 40 46.16 -17.47 9.55
N ARG A 41 47.18 -16.81 8.99
CA ARG A 41 47.01 -15.55 8.26
C ARG A 41 46.12 -15.74 7.02
N GLN A 42 46.30 -16.84 6.30
CA GLN A 42 45.44 -17.20 5.17
C GLN A 42 44.00 -17.47 5.60
N GLN A 43 43.81 -18.21 6.71
CA GLN A 43 42.49 -18.47 7.28
C GLN A 43 41.77 -17.16 7.66
N GLU A 44 42.49 -16.22 8.29
CA GLU A 44 41.94 -14.93 8.70
C GLU A 44 41.57 -14.04 7.50
N GLN A 45 42.38 -14.07 6.42
CA GLN A 45 42.05 -13.40 5.15
C GLN A 45 40.81 -14.01 4.48
N ILE A 46 40.73 -15.34 4.44
CA ILE A 46 39.58 -16.06 3.87
C ILE A 46 38.32 -15.78 4.69
N GLU A 47 38.40 -15.74 6.02
CA GLU A 47 37.26 -15.37 6.85
C GLU A 47 36.78 -13.93 6.60
N LYS A 48 37.69 -12.97 6.43
CA LYS A 48 37.32 -11.59 6.06
C LYS A 48 36.62 -11.55 4.71
N GLN A 49 37.19 -12.19 3.69
CA GLN A 49 36.59 -12.25 2.35
C GLN A 49 35.22 -12.93 2.38
N LYS A 50 35.07 -13.98 3.19
CA LYS A 50 33.79 -14.66 3.38
C LYS A 50 32.75 -13.74 4.01
N ARG A 51 33.10 -12.99 5.07
CA ARG A 51 32.19 -12.03 5.70
C ARG A 51 31.77 -10.92 4.74
N GLU A 52 32.70 -10.38 3.96
CA GLU A 52 32.41 -9.36 2.95
C GLU A 52 31.47 -9.89 1.85
N LEU A 53 31.70 -11.11 1.37
CA LEU A 53 30.83 -11.78 0.41
C LEU A 53 29.43 -12.07 0.97
N GLU A 54 29.34 -12.53 2.22
CA GLU A 54 28.05 -12.75 2.89
C GLU A 54 27.26 -11.44 3.03
N GLU A 55 27.93 -10.34 3.39
CA GLU A 55 27.30 -9.03 3.50
C GLU A 55 26.84 -8.49 2.13
N LEU A 56 27.64 -8.68 1.09
CA LEU A 56 27.25 -8.33 -0.29
C LEU A 56 26.08 -9.20 -0.78
N SER A 57 26.12 -10.51 -0.52
CA SER A 57 25.04 -11.43 -0.86
C SER A 57 23.74 -11.02 -0.19
N ARG A 58 23.80 -10.68 1.10
CA ARG A 58 22.64 -10.20 1.86
C ARG A 58 22.08 -8.90 1.28
N ARG A 59 22.94 -7.93 0.94
CA ARG A 59 22.51 -6.67 0.29
C ARG A 59 21.86 -6.92 -1.08
N GLN A 60 22.39 -7.87 -1.86
CA GLN A 60 21.80 -8.24 -3.15
C GLN A 60 20.41 -8.86 -2.95
N GLU A 61 20.25 -9.78 -1.99
CA GLU A 61 18.96 -10.39 -1.69
C GLU A 61 17.92 -9.36 -1.21
N GLU A 62 18.32 -8.45 -0.30
CA GLU A 62 17.46 -7.35 0.16
C GLU A 62 17.04 -6.42 -1.00
N LEU A 63 17.97 -6.10 -1.91
CA LEU A 63 17.69 -5.32 -3.10
C LEU A 63 16.74 -6.03 -4.06
N GLU A 64 16.99 -7.32 -4.36
CA GLU A 64 16.15 -8.09 -5.28
C GLU A 64 14.73 -8.26 -4.73
N ARG A 65 14.62 -8.58 -3.44
CA ARG A 65 13.33 -8.67 -2.74
C ARG A 65 12.61 -7.32 -2.76
N GLY A 66 13.28 -6.24 -2.39
CA GLY A 66 12.70 -4.90 -2.39
C GLY A 66 12.27 -4.45 -3.79
N ARG A 67 13.08 -4.74 -4.82
CA ARG A 67 12.75 -4.45 -6.21
C ARG A 67 11.52 -5.23 -6.67
N ALA A 68 11.45 -6.52 -6.37
CA ALA A 68 10.31 -7.36 -6.73
C ALA A 68 9.02 -6.87 -6.05
N GLU A 69 9.07 -6.60 -4.74
CA GLU A 69 7.94 -6.09 -3.96
C GLU A 69 7.44 -4.74 -4.50
N MET A 70 8.35 -3.79 -4.75
CA MET A 70 7.97 -2.49 -5.27
C MET A 70 7.46 -2.56 -6.70
N THR A 71 8.02 -3.44 -7.54
CA THR A 71 7.52 -3.64 -8.91
C THR A 71 6.08 -4.17 -8.90
N ASP A 72 5.78 -5.17 -8.06
CA ASP A 72 4.42 -5.70 -7.92
C ASP A 72 3.44 -4.63 -7.40
N LYS A 73 3.82 -3.90 -6.34
CA LYS A 73 3.01 -2.80 -5.79
C LYS A 73 2.72 -1.71 -6.83
N LEU A 74 3.76 -1.25 -7.54
CA LEU A 74 3.62 -0.21 -8.57
C LEU A 74 2.75 -0.69 -9.73
N THR A 75 2.94 -1.93 -10.19
CA THR A 75 2.13 -2.51 -11.28
C THR A 75 0.65 -2.56 -10.88
N ARG A 76 0.33 -3.01 -9.67
CA ARG A 76 -1.05 -3.02 -9.17
C ARG A 76 -1.63 -1.62 -9.05
N SER A 77 -0.88 -0.67 -8.51
CA SER A 77 -1.34 0.72 -8.39
C SER A 77 -1.58 1.38 -9.74
N LEU A 78 -0.77 1.05 -10.76
CA LEU A 78 -0.94 1.59 -12.11
C LEU A 78 -2.26 1.14 -12.72
N VAL A 79 -2.60 -0.15 -12.58
CA VAL A 79 -3.88 -0.68 -13.08
C VAL A 79 -5.08 -0.02 -12.38
N VAL A 80 -4.99 0.21 -11.07
CA VAL A 80 -6.05 0.92 -10.32
C VAL A 80 -6.18 2.37 -10.83
N LEU A 81 -5.05 3.07 -10.98
CA LEU A 81 -5.02 4.44 -11.47
C LEU A 81 -5.59 4.55 -12.89
N GLU A 82 -5.26 3.62 -13.79
CA GLU A 82 -5.80 3.58 -15.15
C GLU A 82 -7.31 3.39 -15.16
N ARG A 83 -7.84 2.53 -14.28
CA ARG A 83 -9.29 2.34 -14.14
C ARG A 83 -9.97 3.61 -13.61
N GLU A 84 -9.45 4.21 -12.55
CA GLU A 84 -9.99 5.45 -11.98
C GLU A 84 -9.94 6.61 -12.99
N ALA A 85 -8.86 6.71 -13.77
CA ALA A 85 -8.73 7.70 -14.83
C ALA A 85 -9.80 7.51 -15.91
N TYR A 86 -10.05 6.26 -16.34
CA TYR A 86 -11.09 5.94 -17.30
C TYR A 86 -12.50 6.26 -16.76
N GLU A 87 -12.79 5.87 -15.51
CA GLU A 87 -14.07 6.17 -14.87
C GLU A 87 -14.30 7.68 -14.74
N THR A 88 -13.28 8.43 -14.33
CA THR A 88 -13.33 9.90 -14.24
C THR A 88 -13.57 10.53 -15.60
N GLN A 89 -12.91 10.03 -16.65
CA GLN A 89 -13.13 10.51 -18.01
C GLN A 89 -14.57 10.25 -18.49
N ASN A 90 -15.08 9.04 -18.29
CA ASN A 90 -16.45 8.69 -18.65
C ASN A 90 -17.48 9.55 -17.89
N LYS A 91 -17.25 9.83 -16.60
CA LYS A 91 -18.07 10.76 -15.81
C LYS A 91 -18.05 12.17 -16.39
N LEU A 92 -16.87 12.67 -16.77
CA LEU A 92 -16.73 13.97 -17.43
C LEU A 92 -17.51 14.04 -18.75
N GLU A 93 -17.48 12.99 -19.56
CA GLU A 93 -18.22 12.90 -20.81
C GLU A 93 -19.74 12.93 -20.57
N GLN A 94 -20.23 12.20 -19.56
CA GLN A 94 -21.65 12.23 -19.16
C GLN A 94 -22.08 13.62 -18.67
N LEU A 95 -21.25 14.30 -17.88
CA LEU A 95 -21.49 15.67 -17.43
C LEU A 95 -21.55 16.66 -18.59
N ARG A 96 -20.66 16.52 -19.59
CA ARG A 96 -20.67 17.34 -20.80
C ARG A 96 -21.94 17.13 -21.62
N ALA A 97 -22.34 15.88 -21.85
CA ALA A 97 -23.58 15.56 -22.54
C ALA A 97 -24.82 16.16 -21.84
N THR A 98 -24.84 16.09 -20.51
CA THR A 98 -25.92 16.67 -19.69
C THR A 98 -25.95 18.20 -19.82
N ARG A 99 -24.79 18.85 -19.76
CA ARG A 99 -24.66 20.31 -19.95
C ARG A 99 -25.16 20.73 -21.33
N GLU A 100 -24.82 19.98 -22.37
CA GLU A 100 -25.25 20.27 -23.74
C GLU A 100 -26.78 20.15 -23.87
N SER A 101 -27.38 19.06 -23.36
CA SER A 101 -28.84 18.89 -23.34
C SER A 101 -29.53 20.06 -22.62
N PHE A 102 -29.05 20.45 -21.43
CA PHE A 102 -29.59 21.60 -20.71
C PHE A 102 -29.46 22.91 -21.49
N GLY A 103 -28.34 23.12 -22.19
CA GLY A 103 -28.14 24.28 -23.06
C GLY A 103 -29.16 24.33 -24.19
N GLN A 104 -29.39 23.20 -24.88
CA GLN A 104 -30.35 23.10 -25.97
C GLN A 104 -31.78 23.39 -25.49
N HIS A 105 -32.20 22.81 -24.36
CA HIS A 105 -33.53 23.08 -23.80
C HIS A 105 -33.68 24.52 -23.31
N LEU A 106 -32.62 25.13 -22.76
CA LEU A 106 -32.63 26.52 -22.36
C LEU A 106 -32.79 27.44 -23.57
N GLU A 107 -32.07 27.20 -24.67
CA GLU A 107 -32.18 27.97 -25.91
C GLU A 107 -33.60 27.91 -26.48
N VAL A 108 -34.22 26.72 -26.48
CA VAL A 108 -35.61 26.55 -26.91
C VAL A 108 -36.58 27.37 -26.05
N LEU A 109 -36.37 27.37 -24.73
CA LEU A 109 -37.21 28.13 -23.78
C LEU A 109 -37.01 29.64 -23.90
N GLU A 110 -35.77 30.11 -24.05
CA GLU A 110 -35.44 31.53 -24.24
C GLU A 110 -35.94 32.06 -25.59
N GLY A 111 -36.03 31.20 -26.60
CA GLY A 111 -36.61 31.52 -27.91
C GLY A 111 -38.13 31.69 -27.91
N ILE A 112 -38.83 31.40 -26.81
CA ILE A 112 -40.27 31.62 -26.69
C ILE A 112 -40.52 33.13 -26.52
N ASP A 113 -41.02 33.78 -27.58
CA ASP A 113 -41.48 35.17 -27.53
C ASP A 113 -43.00 35.29 -27.69
N PRO A 114 -43.77 35.33 -26.58
CA PRO A 114 -45.23 35.46 -26.62
C PRO A 114 -45.74 36.76 -27.25
N LYS A 115 -44.89 37.81 -27.35
CA LYS A 115 -45.31 39.11 -27.86
C LYS A 115 -45.37 39.15 -29.39
N GLY A 116 -44.66 38.25 -30.06
CA GLY A 116 -44.65 38.13 -31.52
C GLY A 116 -45.76 37.25 -32.11
N TRP A 117 -46.60 36.62 -31.28
CA TRP A 117 -47.59 35.64 -31.74
C TRP A 117 -48.78 36.27 -32.48
N ASN A 118 -49.22 35.62 -33.55
CA ASN A 118 -50.43 35.99 -34.26
C ASN A 118 -51.69 35.69 -33.41
N PRO A 119 -52.60 36.66 -33.16
CA PRO A 119 -53.82 36.42 -32.38
C PRO A 119 -54.69 35.27 -32.91
N SER A 120 -54.68 35.03 -34.23
CA SER A 120 -55.44 33.94 -34.85
C SER A 120 -54.90 32.54 -34.52
N ASP A 121 -53.60 32.42 -34.22
CA ASP A 121 -52.91 31.17 -33.93
C ASP A 121 -52.52 31.03 -32.45
N LEU A 122 -52.95 31.97 -31.60
CA LEU A 122 -52.54 32.09 -30.20
C LEU A 122 -52.72 30.79 -29.41
N HIS A 123 -53.86 30.10 -29.59
CA HIS A 123 -54.12 28.85 -28.88
C HIS A 123 -53.11 27.75 -29.26
N ARG A 124 -52.76 27.66 -30.55
CA ARG A 124 -51.79 26.69 -31.06
C ARG A 124 -50.37 27.00 -30.57
N GLU A 125 -49.96 28.26 -30.63
CA GLU A 125 -48.63 28.68 -30.15
C GLU A 125 -48.50 28.50 -28.62
N LEU A 126 -49.57 28.78 -27.86
CA LEU A 126 -49.60 28.52 -26.42
C LEU A 126 -49.45 27.03 -26.10
N SER A 127 -50.19 26.15 -26.78
CA SER A 127 -50.06 24.71 -26.61
C SER A 127 -48.66 24.22 -26.97
N ARG A 128 -48.05 24.76 -28.03
CA ARG A 128 -46.68 24.44 -28.42
C ARG A 128 -45.66 24.88 -27.38
N ALA A 129 -45.78 26.12 -26.87
CA ALA A 129 -44.90 26.64 -25.84
C ALA A 129 -45.01 25.83 -24.52
N LEU A 130 -46.23 25.48 -24.11
CA LEU A 130 -46.46 24.61 -22.95
C LEU A 130 -45.82 23.23 -23.14
N SER A 131 -45.96 22.63 -24.33
CA SER A 131 -45.29 21.36 -24.64
C SER A 131 -43.77 21.47 -24.53
N MET A 132 -43.16 22.55 -25.07
CA MET A 132 -41.70 22.76 -24.97
C MET A 132 -41.24 22.91 -23.50
N VAL A 133 -42.07 23.54 -22.64
CA VAL A 133 -41.81 23.65 -21.20
C VAL A 133 -41.92 22.30 -20.49
N ASP A 134 -42.94 21.51 -20.82
CA ASP A 134 -43.14 20.18 -20.24
C ASP A 134 -42.01 19.22 -20.64
N ASP A 135 -41.58 19.26 -21.90
CA ASP A 135 -40.45 18.48 -22.41
C ASP A 135 -39.14 18.84 -21.67
N ALA A 136 -38.86 20.13 -21.51
CA ALA A 136 -37.69 20.60 -20.76
C ALA A 136 -37.75 20.20 -19.27
N ARG A 137 -38.94 20.19 -18.66
CA ARG A 137 -39.13 19.76 -17.28
C ARG A 137 -38.88 18.26 -17.12
N ALA A 138 -39.39 17.45 -18.06
CA ALA A 138 -39.16 16.01 -18.08
C ALA A 138 -37.66 15.71 -18.19
N GLU A 139 -36.98 16.32 -19.16
CA GLU A 139 -35.54 16.12 -19.37
C GLU A 139 -34.72 16.58 -18.16
N PHE A 140 -35.05 17.74 -17.57
CA PHE A 140 -34.40 18.20 -16.34
C PHE A 140 -34.51 17.17 -15.20
N SER A 141 -35.71 16.62 -14.98
CA SER A 141 -35.92 15.62 -13.93
C SER A 141 -35.14 14.33 -14.18
N GLN A 142 -35.07 13.90 -15.43
CA GLN A 142 -34.36 12.69 -15.87
C GLN A 142 -32.84 12.86 -15.77
N GLN A 143 -32.28 13.97 -16.25
CA GLN A 143 -30.84 14.19 -16.15
C GLN A 143 -30.41 14.45 -14.69
N ARG A 144 -31.27 15.07 -13.87
CA ARG A 144 -30.99 15.26 -12.44
C ARG A 144 -30.87 13.93 -11.68
N SER A 145 -31.71 12.95 -11.99
CA SER A 145 -31.60 11.61 -11.37
C SER A 145 -30.33 10.89 -11.81
N ARG A 146 -29.93 11.02 -13.09
CA ARG A 146 -28.65 10.51 -13.60
C ARG A 146 -27.45 11.15 -12.91
N LEU A 147 -27.44 12.47 -12.74
CA LEU A 147 -26.38 13.19 -12.01
C LEU A 147 -26.27 12.73 -10.55
N GLN A 148 -27.40 12.48 -9.87
CA GLN A 148 -27.39 11.93 -8.51
C GLN A 148 -26.83 10.51 -8.44
N ALA A 149 -27.11 9.68 -9.45
CA ALA A 149 -26.54 8.34 -9.55
C ALA A 149 -25.00 8.40 -9.73
N ILE A 150 -24.50 9.30 -10.60
CA ILE A 150 -23.05 9.54 -10.78
C ILE A 150 -22.40 9.99 -9.45
N ALA A 151 -23.03 10.93 -8.73
CA ALA A 151 -22.50 11.44 -7.46
C ALA A 151 -22.51 10.37 -6.34
N THR A 152 -23.44 9.43 -6.40
CA THR A 152 -23.51 8.32 -5.44
C THR A 152 -22.42 7.29 -5.71
N GLN A 153 -22.09 7.01 -6.99
CA GLN A 153 -20.97 6.14 -7.36
C GLN A 153 -19.62 6.66 -6.82
N ASP A 154 -19.39 7.98 -6.85
CA ASP A 154 -18.18 8.57 -6.23
C ASP A 154 -18.08 8.33 -4.73
N SER A 155 -19.21 8.19 -4.04
CA SER A 155 -19.22 7.92 -2.60
C SER A 155 -18.90 6.45 -2.27
N GLU A 156 -19.08 5.54 -3.23
CA GLU A 156 -18.79 4.11 -3.09
C GLU A 156 -17.37 3.75 -3.57
N ASP A 157 -16.88 4.37 -4.65
CA ASP A 157 -15.56 4.07 -5.25
C ASP A 157 -14.35 4.72 -4.55
N VAL A 158 -14.54 5.78 -3.75
CA VAL A 158 -13.43 6.48 -3.03
C VAL A 158 -12.90 5.67 -1.82
N SER A 159 -13.30 4.42 -1.66
CA SER A 159 -12.71 3.50 -0.69
C SER A 159 -11.38 2.94 -1.23
N LEU A 160 -10.33 3.77 -1.24
CA LEU A 160 -8.96 3.30 -1.42
C LEU A 160 -8.67 2.19 -0.38
N PRO A 161 -8.16 1.02 -0.77
CA PRO A 161 -7.67 0.04 0.18
C PRO A 161 -6.38 0.59 0.79
N GLU A 162 -6.53 1.38 1.85
CA GLU A 162 -5.42 1.80 2.68
C GLU A 162 -4.78 0.53 3.27
N ALA A 163 -3.50 0.33 2.93
CA ALA A 163 -2.67 -0.71 3.49
C ALA A 163 -2.36 -0.39 4.97
N ALA A 164 -3.38 -0.52 5.82
CA ALA A 164 -3.25 -0.49 7.28
C ALA A 164 -3.36 -1.93 7.82
N PRO A 165 -2.61 -2.28 8.87
CA PRO A 165 -2.62 -3.62 9.44
C PRO A 165 -3.99 -3.90 10.04
N GLU A 166 -4.48 -5.12 9.80
CA GLU A 166 -5.78 -5.59 10.27
C GLU A 166 -6.02 -5.28 11.75
N VAL A 167 -7.01 -4.44 12.02
CA VAL A 167 -7.78 -4.50 13.24
C VAL A 167 -9.25 -4.56 12.84
N ALA A 168 -9.80 -5.77 12.98
CA ALA A 168 -11.22 -6.07 13.09
C ALA A 168 -12.13 -5.47 12.01
N GLY A 169 -12.53 -6.33 11.07
CA GLY A 169 -13.51 -6.00 10.06
C GLY A 169 -14.82 -5.45 10.63
N THR A 170 -15.44 -4.54 9.88
CA THR A 170 -16.75 -4.82 9.28
C THR A 170 -16.96 -3.89 8.10
N ARG A 171 -17.31 -4.54 7.00
CA ARG A 171 -17.68 -3.99 5.71
C ARG A 171 -18.96 -3.16 5.85
N GLY A 172 -18.94 -1.94 5.35
CA GLY A 172 -19.93 -1.46 4.38
C GLY A 172 -21.41 -1.37 4.78
N GLU A 173 -21.78 -1.43 6.04
CA GLU A 173 -23.05 -0.89 6.53
C GLU A 173 -22.71 -0.05 7.76
N LYS A 174 -23.23 1.18 7.87
CA LYS A 174 -23.12 1.92 9.14
C LYS A 174 -23.85 1.09 10.19
N SER A 175 -23.09 0.27 10.91
CA SER A 175 -23.60 -0.67 11.90
C SER A 175 -24.54 0.07 12.84
N PHE A 176 -25.69 -0.54 13.15
CA PHE A 176 -26.64 -0.03 14.15
C PHE A 176 -25.93 0.47 15.42
N GLY A 177 -24.81 -0.16 15.79
CA GLY A 177 -23.97 0.26 16.92
C GLY A 177 -23.42 1.67 16.79
N GLN A 178 -23.04 2.12 15.58
CA GLN A 178 -22.50 3.46 15.35
C GLN A 178 -23.59 4.53 15.36
N TRP A 179 -24.81 4.23 14.90
CA TRP A 179 -25.98 5.10 15.08
C TRP A 179 -26.38 5.22 16.55
N VAL A 180 -26.32 4.12 17.32
CA VAL A 180 -26.52 4.13 18.78
C VAL A 180 -25.41 4.92 19.49
N LEU A 181 -24.16 4.84 19.04
CA LEU A 181 -23.05 5.59 19.62
C LEU A 181 -23.17 7.10 19.37
N ILE A 182 -23.63 7.50 18.16
CA ILE A 182 -23.96 8.90 17.85
C ILE A 182 -25.11 9.39 18.74
N GLY A 183 -26.16 8.57 18.92
CA GLY A 183 -27.28 8.91 19.81
C GLY A 183 -26.86 9.03 21.28
N PHE A 184 -25.93 8.17 21.72
CA PHE A 184 -25.36 8.23 23.06
C PHE A 184 -24.48 9.46 23.25
N ALA A 185 -23.62 9.79 22.28
CA ALA A 185 -22.77 10.97 22.33
C ALA A 185 -23.57 12.29 22.40
N LEU A 186 -24.72 12.37 21.72
CA LEU A 186 -25.61 13.53 21.77
C LEU A 186 -26.39 13.63 23.09
N SER A 187 -26.76 12.49 23.69
CA SER A 187 -27.53 12.46 24.94
C SER A 187 -26.66 12.56 26.21
N LEU A 188 -25.36 12.26 26.12
CA LEU A 188 -24.39 12.35 27.21
C LEU A 188 -24.32 13.75 27.87
N PRO A 189 -24.19 14.87 27.13
CA PRO A 189 -24.21 16.20 27.74
C PRO A 189 -25.54 16.49 28.48
N LEU A 190 -26.68 15.99 27.98
CA LEU A 190 -27.98 16.18 28.63
C LEU A 190 -28.11 15.36 29.92
N ILE A 191 -27.64 14.10 29.91
CA ILE A 191 -27.64 13.21 31.09
C ILE A 191 -26.70 13.76 32.17
N THR A 192 -25.52 14.23 31.79
CA THR A 192 -24.57 14.83 32.75
C THR A 192 -25.15 16.08 33.41
N LEU A 193 -25.82 16.95 32.65
CA LEU A 193 -26.52 18.11 33.22
C LEU A 193 -27.63 17.68 34.19
N GLY A 194 -28.41 16.65 33.84
CA GLY A 194 -29.46 16.11 34.70
C GLY A 194 -28.92 15.54 36.02
N LEU A 195 -27.81 14.78 35.98
CA LEU A 195 -27.14 14.25 37.16
C LEU A 195 -26.58 15.36 38.07
N VAL A 196 -25.96 16.38 37.48
CA VAL A 196 -25.44 17.53 38.24
C VAL A 196 -26.59 18.28 38.93
N ALA A 197 -27.70 18.53 38.23
CA ALA A 197 -28.87 19.17 38.81
C ALA A 197 -29.48 18.34 39.96
N LEU A 198 -29.54 17.01 39.81
CA LEU A 198 -30.06 16.10 40.84
C LEU A 198 -29.15 16.05 42.07
N LEU A 199 -27.82 16.07 41.87
CA LEU A 199 -26.86 16.19 42.98
C LEU A 199 -27.00 17.50 43.74
N ILE A 200 -27.16 18.62 43.04
CA ILE A 200 -27.39 19.93 43.66
C ILE A 200 -28.71 19.93 44.45
N PHE A 201 -29.78 19.40 43.84
CA PHE A 201 -31.08 19.28 44.50
C PHE A 201 -31.00 18.41 45.75
N TRP A 202 -30.32 17.27 45.69
CA TRP A 202 -30.17 16.38 46.84
C TRP A 202 -29.31 17.01 47.94
N TRP A 203 -28.29 17.78 47.59
CA TRP A 203 -27.47 18.52 48.54
C TRP A 203 -28.27 19.64 49.23
N MET A 204 -29.09 20.37 48.48
CA MET A 204 -30.03 21.38 49.00
C MET A 204 -31.17 20.79 49.81
N ALA A 205 -31.57 19.54 49.55
CA ALA A 205 -32.62 18.85 50.32
C ALA A 205 -32.10 18.19 51.61
N LYS A 206 -30.78 18.04 51.74
CA LYS A 206 -30.12 17.48 52.94
C LYS A 206 -29.46 18.51 53.85
N GLY A 207 -29.20 19.72 53.34
CA GLY A 207 -28.80 20.89 54.13
C GLY A 207 -30.01 21.64 54.65
#